data_AF-A0A3E0KTL1-F1
#
_entry.id   AF-A0A3E0KTL1-F1
#
_cell.length_a   1.000
_cell.length_b   1.000
_cell.length_c   1.000
_cell.angle_alpha   90.00
_cell.angle_beta   90.00
_cell.angle_gamma   90.00
#
_symmetry.space_group_name_H-M   'P 1'
#
loop_
_entity.id
_entity.type
_entity.pdbx_description
1 polymer ?
#
loop_
_entity_poly.entity_id
_entity_poly.type
_entity_poly.pdbx_seq_one_letter_code
_entity_poly.pdbx_strand_id
1 'polypeptide(L)'
;MHPGNRTVCVDWNGVLDTYAGFRGEEHFDPPRPGAGRFLERLKAMGFCVVVLSTRRPDQVWDWLRRHGLDAHVDDVTDRKVPAVAYVDDRAIPFRGDYDEVLSALRHFRPHWHQERRAPREPGDRHSPAVTRSEQPVHSGN
;
A
#
# COMPACT_ATOMS: atom_id res chain seq x y z
N MET A 1 23.89 14.14 25.22
CA MET A 1 23.09 14.21 23.98
C MET A 1 21.79 13.46 24.25
N HIS A 2 20.62 14.09 24.15
CA HIS A 2 19.40 13.30 24.14
C HIS A 2 19.42 12.46 22.86
N PRO A 3 19.37 11.11 22.92
CA PRO A 3 19.22 10.32 21.71
C PRO A 3 17.92 10.80 21.06
N GLY A 4 18.05 11.55 19.97
CA GLY A 4 16.92 12.20 19.30
C GLY A 4 15.85 11.18 19.02
N ASN A 5 14.60 11.53 19.30
CA ASN A 5 13.45 10.64 19.20
C ASN A 5 13.42 9.93 17.84
N ARG A 6 13.83 8.65 17.79
CA ARG A 6 13.83 7.82 16.57
C ARG A 6 12.46 7.17 16.39
N THR A 7 11.39 7.95 16.52
CA THR A 7 10.03 7.44 16.27
C THR A 7 9.78 7.34 14.77
N VAL A 8 9.32 6.19 14.30
CA VAL A 8 8.67 6.05 12.99
C VAL A 8 7.20 5.85 13.23
N CYS A 9 6.38 6.70 12.63
CA CYS A 9 4.94 6.50 12.60
C CYS A 9 4.57 5.59 11.43
N VAL A 10 3.76 4.58 11.70
CA VAL A 10 3.32 3.60 10.70
C VAL A 10 1.80 3.62 10.67
N ASP A 11 1.21 3.85 9.51
CA ASP A 11 -0.24 3.71 9.34
C ASP A 11 -0.68 2.24 9.56
N TRP A 12 -1.95 2.06 9.91
CA TRP A 12 -2.53 0.73 10.02
C TRP A 12 -3.22 0.27 8.73
N ASN A 13 -4.29 0.96 8.33
CA ASN A 13 -5.21 0.52 7.28
C ASN A 13 -4.70 0.91 5.88
N GLY A 14 -4.06 -0.04 5.21
CA GLY A 14 -3.38 0.17 3.94
C GLY A 14 -1.89 -0.11 4.04
N VAL A 15 -1.31 -0.13 5.24
CA VAL A 15 0.13 -0.41 5.44
C VAL A 15 0.36 -1.75 6.11
N LEU A 16 -0.16 -1.94 7.32
CA LEU A 16 0.06 -3.17 8.09
C LEU A 16 -0.96 -4.27 7.77
N ASP A 17 -2.15 -3.91 7.29
CA ASP A 17 -3.18 -4.84 6.88
C ASP A 17 -3.33 -4.93 5.35
N THR A 18 -4.17 -5.86 4.89
CA THR A 18 -4.47 -6.02 3.46
C THR A 18 -5.46 -5.01 2.90
N TYR A 19 -5.89 -4.01 3.69
CA TYR A 19 -7.00 -3.09 3.46
C TYR A 19 -7.48 -2.98 2.01
N ALA A 20 -8.76 -3.28 1.80
CA ALA A 20 -9.43 -3.18 0.50
C ALA A 20 -10.58 -2.16 0.50
N GLY A 21 -10.46 -1.13 1.32
CA GLY A 21 -11.52 -0.15 1.58
C GLY A 21 -12.27 -0.42 2.88
N PHE A 22 -12.85 0.66 3.43
CA PHE A 22 -13.62 0.61 4.68
C PHE A 22 -14.90 -0.21 4.50
N ARG A 23 -15.13 -1.16 5.41
CA ARG A 23 -16.30 -2.05 5.39
C ARG A 23 -17.11 -2.03 6.69
N GLY A 24 -16.93 -0.98 7.50
CA GLY A 24 -17.59 -0.79 8.78
C GLY A 24 -16.62 -0.73 9.96
N GLU A 25 -17.14 -0.28 11.10
CA GLU A 25 -16.35 -0.07 12.31
C GLU A 25 -15.73 -1.37 12.84
N GLU A 26 -16.48 -2.47 12.79
CA GLU A 26 -16.09 -3.78 13.35
C GLU A 26 -15.40 -4.71 12.34
N HIS A 27 -15.16 -4.24 11.11
CA HIS A 27 -14.46 -5.02 10.09
C HIS A 27 -12.97 -4.68 10.10
N PHE A 28 -12.12 -5.70 10.32
CA PHE A 28 -10.67 -5.60 10.27
C PHE A 28 -10.09 -6.61 9.28
N ASP A 29 -9.20 -6.14 8.42
CA ASP A 29 -8.50 -6.97 7.45
C ASP A 29 -7.28 -7.67 8.10
N PRO A 30 -6.88 -8.86 7.61
CA PRO A 30 -5.72 -9.57 8.16
C PRO A 30 -4.41 -8.80 7.89
N PRO A 31 -3.33 -9.14 8.62
CA PRO A 31 -2.02 -8.57 8.35
C PRO A 31 -1.59 -8.79 6.90
N ARG A 32 -0.97 -7.78 6.30
CA ARG A 32 -0.34 -7.90 5.00
C ARG A 32 0.85 -8.87 5.10
N PRO A 33 1.07 -9.73 4.09
CA PRO A 33 2.28 -10.53 4.01
C PRO A 33 3.54 -9.67 4.17
N GLY A 34 4.35 -9.98 5.18
CA GLY A 34 5.58 -9.24 5.50
C GLY A 34 5.44 -8.11 6.53
N ALA A 35 4.22 -7.75 6.98
CA ALA A 35 4.01 -6.69 7.97
C ALA A 35 4.74 -6.96 9.30
N GLY A 36 4.67 -8.20 9.82
CA GLY A 36 5.38 -8.59 11.03
C GLY A 36 6.90 -8.45 10.91
N ARG A 37 7.49 -8.99 9.83
CA ARG A 37 8.93 -8.84 9.53
C ARG A 37 9.34 -7.37 9.37
N PHE A 38 8.46 -6.55 8.81
CA PHE A 38 8.71 -5.12 8.67
C PHE A 38 8.80 -4.43 10.06
N LEU A 39 7.83 -4.65 10.94
CA LEU A 39 7.83 -4.12 12.31
C LEU A 39 9.03 -4.62 13.12
N GLU A 40 9.32 -5.93 13.07
CA GLU A 40 10.49 -6.54 13.71
C GLU A 40 11.79 -5.85 13.28
N ARG A 41 11.96 -5.60 11.97
CA ARG A 41 13.15 -4.91 11.45
C ARG A 41 13.24 -3.46 11.89
N LEU A 42 12.11 -2.74 12.00
CA LEU A 42 12.11 -1.38 12.56
C LEU A 42 12.65 -1.39 14.00
N LYS A 43 12.18 -2.32 14.82
CA LYS A 43 12.67 -2.49 16.20
C LYS A 43 14.15 -2.88 16.24
N ALA A 44 14.58 -3.81 15.39
CA ALA A 44 15.99 -4.21 15.29
C ALA A 44 16.93 -3.07 14.85
N MET A 45 16.43 -2.09 14.08
CA MET A 45 17.15 -0.86 13.72
C MET A 45 17.16 0.20 14.84
N GLY A 46 16.50 -0.07 15.97
CA GLY A 46 16.44 0.82 17.13
C GLY A 46 15.40 1.95 17.00
N PHE A 47 14.39 1.79 16.15
CA PHE A 47 13.27 2.73 16.09
C PHE A 47 12.26 2.49 17.23
N CYS A 48 11.64 3.58 17.68
CA CYS A 48 10.38 3.55 18.41
C CYS A 48 9.25 3.49 17.35
N VAL A 49 8.42 2.47 17.38
CA VAL A 49 7.38 2.23 16.38
C VAL A 49 6.04 2.65 16.96
N VAL A 50 5.46 3.71 16.40
CA VAL A 50 4.12 4.19 16.78
C VAL A 50 3.17 3.91 15.64
N VAL A 51 2.10 3.18 15.91
CA VAL A 51 1.02 3.02 14.93
C VAL A 51 0.11 4.25 15.00
N LEU A 52 -0.07 4.93 13.86
CA LEU A 52 -0.95 6.07 13.72
C LEU A 52 -2.17 5.64 12.92
N SER A 53 -3.37 5.75 13.47
CA SER A 53 -4.60 5.36 12.76
C SER A 53 -5.76 6.27 13.10
N THR A 54 -6.71 6.41 12.19
CA THR A 54 -8.00 7.06 12.48
C THR A 54 -8.95 6.17 13.30
N ARG A 55 -8.61 4.88 13.46
CA ARG A 55 -9.36 3.93 14.29
C ARG A 55 -9.06 4.16 15.77
N ARG A 56 -9.96 3.70 16.64
CA ARG A 56 -9.77 3.83 18.09
C ARG A 56 -8.55 2.99 18.53
N PRO A 57 -7.65 3.53 19.37
CA PRO A 57 -6.42 2.82 19.76
C PRO A 57 -6.62 1.43 20.35
N ASP A 58 -7.70 1.19 21.10
CA ASP A 58 -8.03 -0.12 21.65
C ASP A 58 -8.31 -1.17 20.58
N GLN A 59 -9.02 -0.82 19.51
CA GLN A 59 -9.30 -1.72 18.39
C GLN A 59 -8.00 -2.14 17.68
N VAL A 60 -7.08 -1.20 17.48
CA VAL A 60 -5.77 -1.47 16.87
C VAL A 60 -4.94 -2.38 17.76
N TRP A 61 -4.90 -2.11 19.08
CA TRP A 61 -4.18 -2.95 20.03
C TRP A 61 -4.72 -4.38 20.07
N ASP A 62 -6.04 -4.55 20.07
CA ASP A 62 -6.65 -5.88 20.05
C ASP A 62 -6.32 -6.64 18.76
N TRP A 63 -6.30 -5.94 17.62
CA TRP A 63 -5.86 -6.51 16.35
C TRP A 63 -4.38 -6.91 16.38
N LEU A 64 -3.49 -6.04 16.89
CA LEU A 64 -2.06 -6.32 17.02
C LEU A 64 -1.80 -7.57 17.86
N ARG A 65 -2.46 -7.69 19.02
CA ARG A 65 -2.33 -8.86 19.92
C ARG A 65 -2.86 -10.13 19.27
N ARG A 66 -4.04 -10.06 18.62
CA ARG A 66 -4.65 -11.20 17.92
C ARG A 66 -3.71 -11.78 16.86
N HIS A 67 -2.87 -10.95 16.27
CA HIS A 67 -1.93 -11.33 15.21
C HIS A 67 -0.48 -11.47 15.69
N GLY A 68 -0.20 -11.33 16.99
CA GLY A 68 1.15 -11.46 17.56
C GLY A 68 2.13 -10.39 17.09
N LEU A 69 1.63 -9.18 16.82
CA LEU A 69 2.42 -8.04 16.31
C LEU A 69 2.70 -6.97 17.38
N ASP A 70 2.01 -7.05 18.52
CA ASP A 70 2.08 -6.10 19.61
C ASP A 70 3.49 -5.99 20.22
N ALA A 71 4.26 -7.08 20.23
CA ALA A 71 5.65 -7.09 20.69
C ALA A 71 6.59 -6.17 19.89
N HIS A 72 6.16 -5.67 18.73
CA HIS A 72 6.96 -4.81 17.84
C HIS A 72 6.43 -3.37 17.73
N VAL A 73 5.43 -3.01 18.54
CA VAL A 73 4.81 -1.67 18.55
C VAL A 73 4.96 -1.06 19.93
N ASP A 74 5.45 0.17 20.01
CA ASP A 74 5.67 0.88 21.27
C ASP A 74 4.44 1.69 21.70
N ASP A 75 3.66 2.22 20.75
CA ASP A 75 2.43 2.96 21.04
C ASP A 75 1.44 2.91 19.86
N VAL A 76 0.17 3.21 20.14
CA VAL A 76 -0.89 3.42 19.15
C VAL A 76 -1.59 4.73 19.45
N THR A 77 -1.75 5.58 18.43
CA THR A 77 -2.41 6.88 18.59
C THR A 77 -3.24 7.27 17.38
N ASP A 78 -4.21 8.15 17.60
CA ASP A 78 -5.00 8.85 16.59
C ASP A 78 -4.54 10.32 16.39
N ARG A 79 -3.42 10.70 17.03
CA ARG A 79 -2.88 12.06 17.00
C ARG A 79 -1.48 12.08 16.43
N LYS A 80 -1.15 13.18 15.73
CA LYS A 80 0.20 13.41 15.22
C LYS A 80 1.20 13.49 16.37
N VAL A 81 2.24 12.66 16.30
CA VAL A 81 3.38 12.68 17.25
C VAL A 81 4.68 13.09 16.55
N PRO A 82 5.68 13.63 17.26
CA PRO A 82 7.01 13.86 16.71
C PRO A 82 7.62 12.55 16.20
N ALA A 83 7.99 12.49 14.93
CA ALA A 83 8.57 11.31 14.29
C ALA A 83 9.62 11.70 13.25
N VAL A 84 10.59 10.81 13.00
CA VAL A 84 11.59 10.98 11.94
C VAL A 84 11.02 10.66 10.56
N ALA A 85 9.97 9.85 10.50
CA ALA A 85 9.27 9.50 9.26
C ALA A 85 7.84 9.03 9.55
N TYR A 86 6.97 9.17 8.54
CA TYR A 86 5.63 8.58 8.49
C TYR A 86 5.59 7.60 7.31
N VAL A 87 5.20 6.36 7.58
CA VAL A 87 4.99 5.30 6.59
C VAL A 87 3.48 5.13 6.46
N ASP A 88 2.92 5.64 5.38
CA ASP A 88 1.47 5.78 5.21
C ASP A 88 1.13 5.54 3.73
N ASP A 89 0.09 4.76 3.48
CA ASP A 89 -0.33 4.37 2.13
C ASP A 89 -0.88 5.54 1.32
N ARG A 90 -1.22 6.65 1.99
CA ARG A 90 -1.76 7.90 1.44
C ARG A 90 -0.81 9.09 1.54
N ALA A 91 0.41 8.90 2.04
CA ALA A 91 1.38 10.00 2.12
C ALA A 91 1.95 10.39 0.75
N ILE A 92 1.99 11.69 0.49
CA ILE A 92 2.73 12.29 -0.61
C ILE A 92 3.98 12.96 -0.03
N PRO A 93 5.20 12.59 -0.45
CA PRO A 93 6.42 13.20 0.06
C PRO A 93 6.53 14.65 -0.42
N PHE A 94 6.64 15.60 0.50
CA PHE A 94 6.97 16.97 0.17
C PHE A 94 8.49 17.15 0.11
N ARG A 95 9.02 17.48 -1.07
CA ARG A 95 10.46 17.64 -1.33
C ARG A 95 10.89 19.10 -1.44
N GLY A 96 10.02 20.03 -1.03
CA GLY A 96 10.24 21.48 -1.16
C GLY A 96 9.59 22.11 -2.40
N ASP A 97 8.83 21.33 -3.18
CA ASP A 97 8.14 21.79 -4.38
C ASP A 97 6.63 21.54 -4.25
N TYR A 98 5.84 22.61 -4.30
CA TYR A 98 4.39 22.54 -4.21
C TYR A 98 3.74 22.05 -5.51
N ASP A 99 4.30 22.38 -6.67
CA ASP A 99 3.78 21.94 -7.96
C ASP A 99 3.98 20.44 -8.14
N GLU A 100 5.07 19.87 -7.62
CA GLU A 100 5.27 18.41 -7.52
C GLU A 100 4.12 17.75 -6.73
N VAL A 101 3.76 18.30 -5.57
CA VAL A 101 2.66 17.78 -4.75
C VAL A 101 1.32 17.91 -5.46
N LEU A 102 1.03 19.06 -6.07
CA LEU A 102 -0.22 19.27 -6.82
C LEU A 102 -0.32 18.30 -7.99
N SER A 103 0.79 18.02 -8.67
CA SER A 103 0.85 17.04 -9.75
C SER A 103 0.62 15.61 -9.25
N ALA A 104 1.26 15.25 -8.13
CA ALA A 104 1.09 13.96 -7.48
C ALA A 104 -0.36 13.74 -7.04
N LEU A 105 -0.99 14.74 -6.39
CA LEU A 105 -2.37 14.68 -5.91
C LEU A 105 -3.38 14.33 -7.02
N ARG A 106 -3.21 14.89 -8.22
CA ARG A 106 -4.13 14.64 -9.35
C ARG A 106 -4.23 13.16 -9.73
N HIS A 107 -3.13 12.42 -9.59
CA HIS A 107 -3.02 11.03 -10.04
C HIS A 107 -2.81 10.05 -8.89
N PHE A 108 -2.81 10.53 -7.65
CA PHE A 108 -2.52 9.71 -6.49
C PHE A 108 -3.55 8.59 -6.33
N ARG A 109 -3.05 7.36 -6.18
CA ARG A 109 -3.85 6.17 -5.85
C ARG A 109 -3.06 5.33 -4.85
N PRO A 110 -3.63 5.01 -3.68
CA PRO A 110 -2.99 4.08 -2.76
C PRO A 110 -2.93 2.69 -3.40
N HIS A 111 -1.93 1.88 -3.04
CA HIS A 111 -1.60 0.63 -3.74
C HIS A 111 -2.71 -0.43 -3.74
N TRP A 112 -3.65 -0.36 -2.79
CA TRP A 112 -4.80 -1.26 -2.72
C TRP A 112 -5.98 -0.80 -3.59
N HIS A 113 -5.96 0.42 -4.12
CA HIS A 113 -7.00 0.93 -4.99
C HIS A 113 -6.79 0.41 -6.43
N GLN A 114 -7.17 -0.84 -6.67
CA GLN A 114 -7.28 -1.34 -8.05
C GLN A 114 -8.57 -0.82 -8.68
N GLU A 115 -8.48 -0.26 -9.88
CA GLU A 115 -9.66 -0.13 -10.74
C GLU A 115 -10.25 -1.54 -10.92
N ARG A 116 -11.56 -1.69 -10.71
CA ARG A 116 -12.25 -2.91 -11.16
C ARG A 116 -11.95 -3.02 -12.65
N ARG A 117 -11.03 -3.90 -13.05
CA ARG A 117 -10.96 -4.35 -14.43
C ARG A 117 -12.35 -4.89 -14.72
N ALA A 118 -13.10 -4.21 -15.58
CA ALA A 118 -14.30 -4.79 -16.14
C ALA A 118 -13.94 -6.20 -16.63
N PRO A 119 -14.78 -7.23 -16.39
CA PRO A 119 -14.57 -8.54 -16.98
C PRO A 119 -14.28 -8.33 -18.46
N ARG A 120 -13.19 -8.93 -18.98
CA ARG A 120 -13.05 -9.02 -20.43
C ARG A 120 -14.26 -9.79 -20.92
N GLU A 121 -15.10 -9.16 -21.72
CA GLU A 121 -16.17 -9.80 -22.47
C GLU A 121 -15.60 -11.11 -23.07
N PRO A 122 -16.19 -12.28 -22.78
CA PRO A 122 -15.76 -13.52 -23.39
C PRO A 122 -16.26 -13.54 -24.84
N GLY A 123 -15.58 -12.80 -25.72
CA GLY A 123 -16.06 -12.55 -27.08
C GLY A 123 -15.01 -12.57 -28.19
N ASP A 124 -13.74 -12.26 -27.91
CA ASP A 124 -12.72 -12.29 -28.97
C ASP A 124 -12.04 -13.65 -29.07
N ARG A 125 -12.82 -14.62 -29.55
CA ARG A 125 -12.27 -15.74 -30.32
C ARG A 125 -12.24 -15.35 -31.78
N HIS A 126 -11.16 -14.73 -32.24
CA HIS A 126 -10.71 -14.95 -33.61
C HIS A 126 -9.53 -15.92 -33.57
N SER A 127 -9.87 -17.17 -33.85
CA SER A 127 -8.97 -18.28 -34.15
C SER A 127 -8.62 -18.30 -35.66
N PRO A 128 -7.70 -19.17 -36.10
CA PRO A 128 -6.58 -18.80 -36.98
C PRO A 128 -6.81 -18.97 -38.49
N ALA A 129 -5.87 -18.40 -39.24
CA ALA A 129 -5.41 -18.70 -40.61
C ALA A 129 -6.27 -19.58 -41.54
N VAL A 130 -6.60 -19.03 -42.72
CA VAL A 130 -6.90 -19.81 -43.95
C VAL A 130 -6.08 -19.26 -45.13
N THR A 131 -5.05 -20.03 -45.47
CA THR A 131 -4.58 -20.55 -46.76
C THR A 131 -4.56 -19.72 -48.06
N ARG A 132 -3.38 -19.85 -48.71
CA ARG A 132 -2.88 -19.51 -50.06
C ARG A 132 -3.83 -19.61 -51.28
N SER A 133 -3.58 -18.72 -52.25
CA SER A 133 -3.51 -18.92 -53.73
C SER A 133 -3.38 -17.52 -54.38
N GLU A 134 -2.59 -17.16 -55.40
CA GLU A 134 -1.71 -17.77 -56.40
C GLU A 134 -0.83 -16.63 -56.98
N GLN A 135 0.32 -16.95 -57.58
CA GLN A 135 1.07 -16.01 -58.44
C GLN A 135 0.49 -16.00 -59.87
N PRO A 136 0.82 -14.97 -60.67
CA PRO A 136 1.73 -15.30 -61.76
C PRO A 136 2.89 -14.32 -61.96
N VAL A 137 3.96 -14.94 -62.46
CA VAL A 137 5.16 -14.45 -63.12
C VAL A 137 4.99 -13.19 -63.97
N HIS A 138 5.99 -12.29 -63.95
CA HIS A 138 6.58 -11.72 -65.16
C HIS A 138 8.01 -11.23 -64.91
N SER A 139 8.91 -11.72 -65.77
CA SER A 139 10.33 -11.40 -65.90
C SER A 139 10.55 -10.01 -66.49
N GLY A 140 11.71 -9.39 -66.21
CA GLY A 140 12.16 -8.25 -67.01
C GLY A 140 13.34 -7.46 -66.46
N ASN A 141 14.53 -8.02 -66.67
CA ASN A 141 15.86 -7.41 -66.85
C ASN A 141 16.31 -6.24 -65.96
#